data_AF-A0A2E4FEC6-F1
#
_entry.id   AF-A0A2E4FEC6-F1
#
_cell.length_a   1.000
_cell.length_b   1.000
_cell.length_c   1.000
_cell.angle_alpha   90.00
_cell.angle_beta   90.00
_cell.angle_gamma   90.00
#
_symmetry.space_group_name_H-M   'P 1'
#
loop_
_entity.id
_entity.type
_entity.pdbx_description
1 polymer ?
#
loop_
_entity_poly.entity_id
_entity_poly.type
_entity_poly.pdbx_seq_one_letter_code
_entity_poly.pdbx_strand_id
1 'polypeptide(L)'
;MPDHLQALQTPDFMFWVTIPHEDAISEDLPMILKLLWAADTDRLRQIFQAALYELPAEVSTLQGRLRGGRLLDMGFYPPAEALEVYTYEAPRPARERAREALKEETLAAVGPATGGSQDLVLTDVEAPELLAAVISSLQPDRRASFAESMSALVGKVFMAETGDLSLTAHLPDAGRRAARLTNLGLAWLADESVDRGARLLEFTGAEHLFRVGYSLAFDQARRARRIRRRAGVAHGLSLFGDPTDRVLEGAAAARPVYFDGIDDEGGTTWRDFSTLTEVCRVEVILDDSDAVLSFFEDQLGFSPQALLEAALGGLSDDQRRELRLATLFRTGLVQSLLTDEFVFQPLSRTELAAFLKVGYDQQDGNVKPSSVLSQALDGLAKQMPESVERWARGAMGDLGLALGRVQAYDLDPRYASELILVSDEDGTSPSDS
;
A
#
# COMPACT_ATOMS: atom_id res chain seq x y z
N MET A 1 -55.84 -23.74 12.48
CA MET A 1 -54.58 -22.98 12.31
C MET A 1 -53.42 -23.90 12.60
N PRO A 2 -52.27 -23.73 11.94
CA PRO A 2 -51.05 -24.43 12.34
C PRO A 2 -50.62 -24.02 13.76
N ASP A 3 -50.14 -24.97 14.57
CA ASP A 3 -49.80 -24.75 16.00
C ASP A 3 -48.64 -23.76 16.24
N HIS A 4 -47.92 -23.36 15.19
CA HIS A 4 -46.80 -22.41 15.25
C HIS A 4 -47.20 -20.95 15.02
N LEU A 5 -48.49 -20.66 14.78
CA LEU A 5 -49.00 -19.32 14.52
C LEU A 5 -50.00 -18.86 15.59
N GLN A 6 -49.75 -17.69 16.16
CA GLN A 6 -50.72 -16.95 16.94
C GLN A 6 -51.64 -16.16 16.00
N ALA A 7 -52.96 -16.24 16.21
CA ALA A 7 -53.92 -15.40 15.51
C ALA A 7 -54.51 -14.34 16.44
N LEU A 8 -54.60 -13.12 15.91
CA LEU A 8 -55.29 -12.01 16.54
C LEU A 8 -56.38 -11.50 15.60
N GLN A 9 -57.60 -11.39 16.13
CA GLN A 9 -58.72 -10.84 15.38
C GLN A 9 -58.80 -9.34 15.65
N THR A 10 -59.02 -8.54 14.59
CA THR A 10 -59.24 -7.10 14.77
C THR A 10 -60.56 -6.83 15.50
N PRO A 11 -60.67 -5.74 16.30
CA PRO A 11 -61.89 -5.43 17.05
C PRO A 11 -63.14 -5.22 16.18
N ASP A 12 -62.96 -4.87 14.91
CA ASP A 12 -64.05 -4.71 13.93
C ASP A 12 -64.36 -5.98 13.13
N PHE A 13 -63.69 -7.09 13.44
CA PHE A 13 -63.85 -8.40 12.82
C PHE A 13 -63.51 -8.46 11.32
N MET A 14 -62.86 -7.43 10.77
CA MET A 14 -62.54 -7.34 9.33
C MET A 14 -61.28 -8.10 8.93
N PHE A 15 -60.31 -8.28 9.85
CA PHE A 15 -59.03 -8.91 9.56
C PHE A 15 -58.64 -9.97 10.61
N TRP A 16 -57.87 -10.95 10.15
CA TRP A 16 -57.16 -11.91 10.98
C TRP A 16 -55.66 -11.70 10.76
N VAL A 17 -54.95 -11.33 11.83
CA VAL A 17 -53.50 -11.14 11.81
C VAL A 17 -52.86 -12.40 12.38
N THR A 18 -52.01 -13.06 11.59
CA THR A 18 -51.31 -14.27 12.00
C THR A 18 -49.83 -13.98 12.18
N ILE A 19 -49.27 -14.37 13.33
CA ILE A 19 -47.89 -14.06 13.71
C ILE A 19 -47.20 -15.37 14.10
N PRO A 20 -45.98 -15.66 13.60
CA PRO A 20 -45.18 -16.78 14.07
C PRO A 20 -44.86 -16.67 15.57
N HIS A 21 -45.01 -17.76 16.33
CA HIS A 21 -44.72 -17.77 17.76
C HIS A 21 -43.24 -17.49 18.10
N GLU A 22 -42.33 -17.73 17.18
CA GLU A 22 -40.87 -17.57 17.39
C GLU A 22 -40.38 -16.15 17.12
N ASP A 23 -41.23 -15.25 16.61
CA ASP A 23 -40.84 -13.87 16.34
C ASP A 23 -40.72 -13.06 17.63
N ALA A 24 -39.63 -12.30 17.76
CA ALA A 24 -39.31 -11.49 18.94
C ALA A 24 -40.36 -10.41 19.27
N ILE A 25 -41.22 -10.06 18.30
CA ILE A 25 -42.26 -9.03 18.43
C ILE A 25 -43.63 -9.66 18.79
N SER A 26 -43.76 -10.99 18.80
CA SER A 26 -45.05 -11.68 19.00
C SER A 26 -45.74 -11.32 20.31
N GLU A 27 -44.98 -11.06 21.38
CA GLU A 27 -45.50 -10.66 22.69
C GLU A 27 -46.01 -9.21 22.72
N ASP A 28 -45.32 -8.29 22.03
CA ASP A 28 -45.60 -6.85 22.09
C ASP A 28 -46.60 -6.39 21.01
N LEU A 29 -46.65 -7.10 19.88
CA LEU A 29 -47.47 -6.73 18.73
C LEU A 29 -48.97 -6.60 19.06
N PRO A 30 -49.61 -7.46 19.86
CA PRO A 30 -50.99 -7.28 20.29
C PRO A 30 -51.26 -5.93 20.97
N MET A 31 -50.32 -5.46 21.79
CA MET A 31 -50.43 -4.18 22.49
C MET A 31 -50.27 -3.02 21.52
N ILE A 32 -49.25 -3.08 20.66
CA ILE A 32 -48.99 -2.07 19.63
C ILE A 32 -50.20 -1.93 18.70
N LEU A 33 -50.78 -3.06 18.25
CA LEU A 33 -51.97 -3.05 17.39
C LEU A 33 -53.17 -2.42 18.09
N LYS A 34 -53.39 -2.69 19.39
CA LYS A 34 -54.45 -2.04 20.16
C LYS A 34 -54.26 -0.52 20.25
N LEU A 35 -53.02 -0.07 20.49
CA LEU A 35 -52.69 1.36 20.56
C LEU A 35 -52.89 2.05 19.21
N LEU A 36 -52.40 1.45 18.12
CA LEU A 36 -52.59 1.98 16.77
C LEU A 36 -54.07 2.01 16.37
N TRP A 37 -54.83 0.99 16.74
CA TRP A 37 -56.26 0.91 16.45
C TRP A 37 -57.05 2.02 17.16
N ALA A 38 -56.70 2.29 18.42
CA ALA A 38 -57.30 3.37 19.21
C ALA A 38 -56.91 4.76 18.71
N ALA A 39 -55.72 4.91 18.12
CA ALA A 39 -55.22 6.18 17.59
C ALA A 39 -55.88 6.56 16.25
N ASP A 40 -55.89 5.63 15.28
CA ASP A 40 -56.50 5.85 13.97
C ASP A 40 -56.89 4.52 13.32
N THR A 41 -58.17 4.19 13.43
CA THR A 41 -58.72 2.94 12.89
C THR A 41 -58.66 2.89 11.36
N ASP A 42 -58.92 4.00 10.67
CA ASP A 42 -58.98 4.01 9.20
C ASP A 42 -57.57 3.89 8.60
N ARG A 43 -56.57 4.51 9.23
CA ARG A 43 -55.17 4.31 8.85
C ARG A 43 -54.72 2.87 9.05
N LEU A 44 -55.12 2.22 10.14
CA LEU A 44 -54.75 0.84 10.40
C LEU A 44 -55.42 -0.14 9.41
N ARG A 45 -56.67 0.12 9.02
CA ARG A 45 -57.34 -0.62 7.93
C ARG A 45 -56.61 -0.49 6.61
N GLN A 46 -56.15 0.71 6.27
CA GLN A 46 -55.34 0.93 5.06
C GLN A 46 -54.04 0.12 5.11
N ILE A 47 -53.37 0.07 6.27
CA ILE A 47 -52.16 -0.73 6.46
C ILE A 47 -52.45 -2.22 6.26
N PHE A 48 -53.54 -2.76 6.82
CA PHE A 48 -53.90 -4.16 6.64
C PHE A 48 -54.32 -4.51 5.22
N GLN A 49 -55.05 -3.62 4.55
CA GLN A 49 -55.35 -3.80 3.12
C GLN A 49 -54.09 -3.76 2.27
N ALA A 50 -53.17 -2.83 2.52
CA ALA A 50 -51.89 -2.77 1.84
C ALA A 50 -51.09 -4.07 2.07
N ALA A 51 -50.95 -4.51 3.32
CA ALA A 51 -50.23 -5.74 3.67
C ALA A 51 -50.83 -7.01 3.04
N LEU A 52 -52.14 -7.06 2.80
CA LEU A 52 -52.79 -8.19 2.12
C LEU A 52 -52.51 -8.25 0.62
N TYR A 53 -52.33 -7.09 -0.02
CA TYR A 53 -52.12 -7.00 -1.48
C TYR A 53 -50.67 -6.72 -1.87
N GLU A 54 -49.79 -6.44 -0.91
CA GLU A 54 -48.36 -6.28 -1.14
C GLU A 54 -47.71 -7.60 -1.54
N LEU A 55 -46.90 -7.54 -2.59
CA LEU A 55 -46.13 -8.70 -3.03
C LEU A 55 -44.95 -8.90 -2.08
N PRO A 56 -44.66 -10.14 -1.62
CA PRO A 56 -43.50 -10.39 -0.73
C PRO A 56 -42.17 -9.87 -1.29
N ALA A 57 -42.01 -9.85 -2.61
CA ALA A 57 -40.85 -9.27 -3.27
C ALA A 57 -40.73 -7.75 -3.03
N GLU A 58 -41.84 -7.01 -3.10
CA GLU A 58 -41.87 -5.57 -2.85
C GLU A 58 -41.55 -5.25 -1.39
N VAL A 59 -42.08 -6.03 -0.45
CA VAL A 59 -41.76 -5.92 0.98
C VAL A 59 -40.27 -6.15 1.22
N SER A 60 -39.70 -7.20 0.63
CA SER A 60 -38.26 -7.48 0.75
C SER A 60 -37.40 -6.35 0.17
N THR A 61 -37.78 -5.79 -0.99
CA THR A 61 -37.08 -4.64 -1.58
C THR A 61 -37.19 -3.40 -0.69
N LEU A 62 -38.38 -3.12 -0.13
CA LEU A 62 -38.60 -1.99 0.77
C LEU A 62 -37.79 -2.14 2.06
N GLN A 63 -37.79 -3.32 2.68
CA GLN A 63 -36.96 -3.63 3.85
C GLN A 63 -35.47 -3.41 3.54
N GLY A 64 -35.02 -3.89 2.39
CA GLY A 64 -33.65 -3.64 1.90
C GLY A 64 -33.34 -2.15 1.78
N ARG A 65 -34.25 -1.37 1.18
CA ARG A 65 -34.10 0.09 1.02
C ARG A 65 -34.07 0.83 2.36
N LEU A 66 -34.96 0.47 3.30
CA LEU A 66 -35.01 1.08 4.63
C LEU A 66 -33.77 0.73 5.45
N ARG A 67 -33.32 -0.53 5.39
CA ARG A 67 -32.07 -0.96 6.02
C ARG A 67 -30.88 -0.21 5.42
N GLY A 68 -30.81 -0.12 4.09
CA GLY A 68 -29.78 0.63 3.38
C GLY A 68 -29.77 2.11 3.79
N GLY A 69 -30.94 2.75 3.87
CA GLY A 69 -31.07 4.13 4.34
C GLY A 69 -30.53 4.32 5.76
N ARG A 70 -30.90 3.46 6.70
CA ARG A 70 -30.37 3.52 8.08
C ARG A 70 -28.86 3.28 8.16
N LEU A 71 -28.32 2.39 7.32
CA LEU A 71 -26.88 2.16 7.24
C LEU A 71 -26.16 3.41 6.70
N LEU A 72 -26.71 4.04 5.67
CA LEU A 72 -26.20 5.31 5.15
C LEU A 72 -26.25 6.43 6.19
N ASP A 73 -27.34 6.52 6.96
CA ASP A 73 -27.47 7.48 8.07
C ASP A 73 -26.42 7.25 9.18
N MET A 74 -25.91 6.02 9.30
CA MET A 74 -24.80 5.65 10.20
C MET A 74 -23.42 5.77 9.54
N GLY A 75 -23.33 6.25 8.29
CA GLY A 75 -22.09 6.40 7.54
C GLY A 75 -21.57 5.13 6.85
N PHE A 76 -22.37 4.06 6.77
CA PHE A 76 -22.03 2.83 6.08
C PHE A 76 -22.61 2.79 4.67
N TYR A 77 -21.73 2.87 3.69
CA TYR A 77 -22.08 2.91 2.28
C TYR A 77 -22.02 1.50 1.65
N PRO A 78 -22.83 1.21 0.61
CA PRO A 78 -22.68 0.01 -0.18
C PRO A 78 -21.23 -0.13 -0.71
N PRO A 79 -20.64 -1.34 -0.76
CA PRO A 79 -19.23 -1.52 -1.12
C PRO A 79 -18.84 -0.90 -2.47
N ALA A 80 -19.72 -0.94 -3.47
CA ALA A 80 -19.47 -0.34 -4.78
C ALA A 80 -19.35 1.19 -4.73
N GLU A 81 -20.21 1.86 -3.94
CA GLU A 81 -20.17 3.30 -3.73
C GLU A 81 -19.00 3.69 -2.83
N ALA A 82 -18.69 2.88 -1.82
CA ALA A 82 -17.55 3.06 -0.95
C ALA A 82 -16.21 3.05 -1.72
N LEU A 83 -16.09 2.26 -2.79
CA LEU A 83 -14.89 2.22 -3.64
C LEU A 83 -14.61 3.56 -4.35
N GLU A 84 -15.61 4.44 -4.50
CA GLU A 84 -15.43 5.74 -5.15
C GLU A 84 -14.41 6.63 -4.42
N VAL A 85 -14.17 6.40 -3.12
CA VAL A 85 -13.12 7.14 -2.36
C VAL A 85 -11.72 6.91 -2.90
N TYR A 86 -11.50 5.79 -3.62
CA TYR A 86 -10.22 5.45 -4.25
C TYR A 86 -10.19 5.86 -5.74
N THR A 87 -11.12 6.68 -6.19
CA THR A 87 -11.07 7.21 -7.56
C THR A 87 -9.83 8.09 -7.72
N TYR A 88 -9.07 7.82 -8.78
CA TYR A 88 -7.87 8.59 -9.08
C TYR A 88 -8.24 10.04 -9.46
N GLU A 89 -7.60 10.98 -8.78
CA GLU A 89 -7.69 12.41 -9.04
C GLU A 89 -6.29 12.97 -9.27
N ALA A 90 -6.05 13.52 -10.46
CA ALA A 90 -4.74 14.03 -10.84
C ALA A 90 -4.24 15.11 -9.83
N PRO A 91 -3.13 14.86 -9.08
CA PRO A 91 -2.75 15.75 -7.98
C PRO A 91 -2.34 17.16 -8.41
N ARG A 92 -1.70 17.30 -9.58
CA ARG A 92 -1.24 18.60 -10.10
C ARG A 92 -2.43 19.54 -10.44
N PRO A 93 -3.40 19.13 -11.29
CA PRO A 93 -4.62 19.93 -11.52
C PRO A 93 -5.43 20.21 -10.25
N ALA A 94 -5.48 19.28 -9.28
CA ALA A 94 -6.15 19.52 -8.01
C ALA A 94 -5.50 20.67 -7.22
N ARG A 95 -4.16 20.72 -7.18
CA ARG A 95 -3.40 21.80 -6.53
C ARG A 95 -3.60 23.15 -7.21
N GLU A 96 -3.65 23.18 -8.53
CA GLU A 96 -3.93 24.42 -9.29
C GLU A 96 -5.31 24.97 -8.95
N ARG A 97 -6.35 24.13 -8.99
CA ARG A 97 -7.72 24.51 -8.59
C ARG A 97 -7.79 25.01 -7.14
N ALA A 98 -7.13 24.33 -6.22
CA ALA A 98 -7.07 24.75 -4.82
C ALA A 98 -6.41 26.13 -4.66
N ARG A 99 -5.33 26.40 -5.40
CA ARG A 99 -4.64 27.70 -5.39
C ARG A 99 -5.48 28.83 -5.98
N GLU A 100 -6.23 28.56 -7.05
CA GLU A 100 -7.14 29.53 -7.65
C GLU A 100 -8.27 29.89 -6.69
N ALA A 101 -8.89 28.88 -6.09
CA ALA A 101 -9.96 29.10 -5.14
C ALA A 101 -9.53 29.81 -3.85
N LEU A 102 -8.32 29.54 -3.35
CA LEU A 102 -7.74 30.29 -2.23
C LEU A 102 -7.49 31.77 -2.56
N LYS A 103 -7.33 32.14 -3.84
CA LYS A 103 -7.16 33.53 -4.28
C LYS A 103 -8.49 34.25 -4.46
N GLU A 104 -9.47 33.55 -4.99
CA GLU A 104 -10.76 34.11 -5.34
C GLU A 104 -11.80 34.01 -4.20
N GLU A 105 -11.52 33.24 -3.13
CA GLU A 105 -12.50 32.84 -2.10
C GLU A 105 -13.74 32.14 -2.71
N THR A 106 -13.61 31.55 -3.91
CA THR A 106 -14.75 31.09 -4.75
C THR A 106 -14.99 29.58 -4.77
N LEU A 107 -14.31 28.76 -3.96
CA LEU A 107 -14.71 27.35 -3.88
C LEU A 107 -16.07 27.27 -3.18
N ALA A 108 -17.09 26.84 -3.93
CA ALA A 108 -18.42 26.59 -3.41
C ALA A 108 -18.28 25.69 -2.18
N ALA A 109 -18.81 26.15 -1.05
CA ALA A 109 -18.89 25.35 0.16
C ALA A 109 -19.50 23.99 -0.22
N VAL A 110 -18.71 22.93 -0.10
CA VAL A 110 -19.26 21.57 -0.13
C VAL A 110 -20.30 21.57 0.99
N GLY A 111 -21.57 21.38 0.62
CA GLY A 111 -22.69 21.38 1.55
C GLY A 111 -22.43 20.41 2.71
N PRO A 112 -23.02 20.66 3.88
CA PRO A 112 -22.80 19.81 5.05
C PRO A 112 -23.01 18.35 4.66
N ALA A 113 -22.07 17.49 5.08
CA ALA A 113 -22.23 16.06 4.94
C ALA A 113 -23.56 15.68 5.62
N THR A 114 -24.54 15.26 4.83
CA THR A 114 -25.84 14.86 5.35
C THR A 114 -25.70 13.50 6.03
N GLY A 115 -25.84 13.49 7.36
CA GLY A 115 -26.20 12.30 8.13
C GLY A 115 -25.02 11.39 8.51
N GLY A 116 -24.67 11.40 9.79
CA GLY A 116 -23.74 10.47 10.40
C GLY A 116 -23.60 10.78 11.89
N SER A 117 -24.02 9.86 12.75
CA SER A 117 -23.92 9.98 14.22
C SER A 117 -22.55 10.50 14.69
N GLN A 118 -22.58 11.49 15.59
CA GLN A 118 -21.43 12.29 16.04
C GLN A 118 -20.38 11.54 16.90
N ASP A 119 -20.56 10.25 17.16
CA ASP A 119 -19.80 9.55 18.23
C ASP A 119 -18.91 8.39 17.78
N LEU A 120 -18.97 7.91 16.53
CA LEU A 120 -18.51 6.54 16.28
C LEU A 120 -17.09 6.34 15.73
N VAL A 121 -16.33 7.36 15.32
CA VAL A 121 -15.31 7.07 14.29
C VAL A 121 -13.89 7.65 14.47
N LEU A 122 -13.61 8.40 15.54
CA LEU A 122 -12.22 8.83 15.84
C LEU A 122 -11.73 8.45 17.24
N THR A 123 -12.52 7.69 18.00
CA THR A 123 -12.05 7.11 19.27
C THR A 123 -10.85 6.21 18.96
N ASP A 124 -9.69 6.54 19.52
CA ASP A 124 -8.40 5.85 19.34
C ASP A 124 -7.67 6.05 18.01
N VAL A 125 -7.97 7.12 17.26
CA VAL A 125 -7.19 7.52 16.07
C VAL A 125 -6.51 8.86 16.30
N GLU A 126 -5.19 8.84 16.46
CA GLU A 126 -4.38 10.05 16.49
C GLU A 126 -4.25 10.65 15.09
N ALA A 127 -4.65 11.93 14.94
CA ALA A 127 -4.47 12.66 13.70
C ALA A 127 -2.98 13.01 13.50
N PRO A 128 -2.43 12.88 12.28
CA PRO A 128 -1.08 13.33 11.97
C PRO A 128 -0.89 14.83 12.25
N GLU A 129 0.36 15.24 12.52
CA GLU A 129 0.70 16.57 13.06
C GLU A 129 0.08 17.74 12.30
N LEU A 130 0.21 17.78 10.96
CA LEU A 130 -0.33 18.89 10.15
C LEU A 130 -1.86 18.93 10.21
N LEU A 131 -2.53 17.80 10.03
CA LEU A 131 -3.98 17.70 10.13
C LEU A 131 -4.48 18.12 11.53
N ALA A 132 -3.82 17.65 12.59
CA ALA A 132 -4.13 18.02 13.96
C ALA A 132 -3.97 19.53 14.21
N ALA A 133 -2.88 20.13 13.71
CA ALA A 133 -2.63 21.57 13.82
C ALA A 133 -3.69 22.39 13.08
N VAL A 134 -4.04 21.99 11.85
CA VAL A 134 -5.08 22.66 11.06
C VAL A 134 -6.43 22.58 11.75
N ILE A 135 -6.88 21.39 12.17
CA ILE A 135 -8.17 21.21 12.87
C ILE A 135 -8.23 22.05 14.16
N SER A 136 -7.12 22.16 14.88
CA SER A 136 -7.00 22.96 16.10
C SER A 136 -7.13 24.47 15.84
N SER A 137 -6.77 24.94 14.64
CA SER A 137 -6.91 26.34 14.23
C SER A 137 -8.32 26.72 13.73
N LEU A 138 -9.18 25.73 13.44
CA LEU A 138 -10.54 25.96 12.95
C LEU A 138 -11.49 26.49 14.03
N GLN A 139 -12.49 27.25 13.59
CA GLN A 139 -13.65 27.63 14.40
C GLN A 139 -14.47 26.39 14.82
N PRO A 140 -15.16 26.40 15.98
CA PRO A 140 -15.88 25.24 16.51
C PRO A 140 -16.87 24.61 15.52
N ASP A 141 -17.67 25.42 14.82
CA ASP A 141 -18.67 24.93 13.86
C ASP A 141 -18.01 24.24 12.66
N ARG A 142 -16.88 24.77 12.18
CA ARG A 142 -16.11 24.19 11.09
C ARG A 142 -15.40 22.92 11.51
N ARG A 143 -14.87 22.89 12.73
CA ARG A 143 -14.29 21.69 13.33
C ARG A 143 -15.33 20.57 13.41
N ALA A 144 -16.55 20.86 13.86
CA ALA A 144 -17.63 19.88 13.93
C ALA A 144 -18.01 19.36 12.54
N SER A 145 -18.22 20.26 11.56
CA SER A 145 -18.53 19.88 10.19
C SER A 145 -17.44 19.02 9.53
N PHE A 146 -16.16 19.34 9.79
CA PHE A 146 -15.06 18.51 9.29
C PHE A 146 -14.99 17.15 9.99
N ALA A 147 -15.26 17.08 11.30
CA ALA A 147 -15.32 15.82 12.03
C ALA A 147 -16.44 14.89 11.53
N GLU A 148 -17.59 15.45 11.16
CA GLU A 148 -18.68 14.72 10.50
C GLU A 148 -18.24 14.19 9.13
N SER A 149 -17.58 15.03 8.32
CA SER A 149 -17.01 14.63 7.02
C SER A 149 -15.96 13.52 7.16
N MET A 150 -15.08 13.60 8.16
CA MET A 150 -14.10 12.56 8.48
C MET A 150 -14.76 11.25 8.91
N SER A 151 -15.80 11.31 9.75
CA SER A 151 -16.53 10.13 10.20
C SER A 151 -17.20 9.39 9.04
N ALA A 152 -17.83 10.14 8.13
CA ALA A 152 -18.40 9.60 6.90
C ALA A 152 -17.31 8.98 6.00
N LEU A 153 -16.15 9.63 5.86
CA LEU A 153 -15.02 9.10 5.09
C LEU A 153 -14.52 7.78 5.66
N VAL A 154 -14.34 7.67 6.97
CA VAL A 154 -13.85 6.42 7.58
C VAL A 154 -14.85 5.29 7.39
N GLY A 155 -16.16 5.56 7.51
CA GLY A 155 -17.20 4.58 7.19
C GLY A 155 -17.12 4.10 5.73
N LYS A 156 -16.89 5.01 4.78
CA LYS A 156 -16.63 4.64 3.37
C LYS A 156 -15.35 3.83 3.21
N VAL A 157 -14.24 4.26 3.80
CA VAL A 157 -12.96 3.53 3.72
C VAL A 157 -13.16 2.12 4.28
N PHE A 158 -13.71 1.98 5.48
CA PHE A 158 -14.03 0.70 6.10
C PHE A 158 -14.83 -0.21 5.17
N MET A 159 -15.94 0.29 4.62
CA MET A 159 -16.77 -0.49 3.70
C MET A 159 -16.07 -0.84 2.38
N ALA A 160 -15.18 0.02 1.90
CA ALA A 160 -14.35 -0.27 0.74
C ALA A 160 -13.26 -1.31 1.04
N GLU A 161 -12.79 -1.40 2.28
CA GLU A 161 -11.76 -2.35 2.70
C GLU A 161 -12.32 -3.73 3.03
N THR A 162 -13.38 -3.79 3.83
CA THR A 162 -13.92 -5.05 4.36
C THR A 162 -15.10 -5.56 3.55
N GLY A 163 -15.95 -4.66 3.04
CA GLY A 163 -17.26 -4.99 2.49
C GLY A 163 -18.22 -5.64 3.50
N ASP A 164 -17.82 -5.74 4.77
CA ASP A 164 -18.50 -6.50 5.82
C ASP A 164 -18.55 -5.70 7.13
N LEU A 165 -19.78 -5.47 7.60
CA LEU A 165 -20.10 -4.76 8.83
C LEU A 165 -19.77 -5.57 10.09
N SER A 166 -19.60 -6.89 9.98
CA SER A 166 -19.25 -7.73 11.13
C SER A 166 -17.81 -7.50 11.61
N LEU A 167 -16.95 -6.95 10.74
CA LEU A 167 -15.51 -6.80 10.93
C LEU A 167 -15.14 -5.48 11.62
N THR A 168 -15.94 -5.04 12.60
CA THR A 168 -15.77 -3.74 13.29
C THR A 168 -14.41 -3.55 13.96
N ALA A 169 -13.69 -4.64 14.27
CA ALA A 169 -12.32 -4.62 14.77
C ALA A 169 -11.33 -3.90 13.83
N HIS A 170 -11.63 -3.81 12.52
CA HIS A 170 -10.81 -3.12 11.52
C HIS A 170 -11.14 -1.63 11.36
N LEU A 171 -12.17 -1.12 12.06
CA LEU A 171 -12.56 0.28 11.97
C LEU A 171 -11.42 1.26 12.37
N PRO A 172 -10.60 0.98 13.40
CA PRO A 172 -9.45 1.84 13.73
C PRO A 172 -8.39 1.90 12.63
N ASP A 173 -8.16 0.81 11.88
CA ASP A 173 -7.23 0.79 10.74
C ASP A 173 -7.74 1.68 9.61
N ALA A 174 -9.02 1.57 9.28
CA ALA A 174 -9.68 2.45 8.30
C ALA A 174 -9.60 3.93 8.74
N GLY A 175 -9.77 4.19 10.03
CA GLY A 175 -9.60 5.51 10.65
C GLY A 175 -8.19 6.07 10.46
N ARG A 176 -7.16 5.29 10.79
CA ARG A 176 -5.75 5.68 10.61
C ARG A 176 -5.42 5.93 9.13
N ARG A 177 -5.87 5.06 8.23
CA ARG A 177 -5.68 5.23 6.78
C ARG A 177 -6.32 6.53 6.29
N ALA A 178 -7.57 6.77 6.66
CA ALA A 178 -8.30 7.97 6.28
C ALA A 178 -7.58 9.23 6.78
N ALA A 179 -7.15 9.25 8.03
CA ALA A 179 -6.43 10.38 8.62
C ALA A 179 -5.08 10.64 7.91
N ARG A 180 -4.29 9.59 7.65
CA ARG A 180 -2.97 9.71 7.00
C ARG A 180 -3.05 10.18 5.56
N LEU A 181 -3.94 9.59 4.76
CA LEU A 181 -4.10 10.00 3.36
C LEU A 181 -4.77 11.37 3.24
N THR A 182 -5.70 11.72 4.14
CA THR A 182 -6.24 13.08 4.23
C THR A 182 -5.15 14.09 4.57
N ASN A 183 -4.26 13.77 5.52
CA ASN A 183 -3.11 14.61 5.86
C ASN A 183 -2.16 14.78 4.68
N LEU A 184 -1.88 13.72 3.93
CA LEU A 184 -1.03 13.76 2.74
C LEU A 184 -1.62 14.67 1.64
N GLY A 185 -2.93 14.53 1.38
CA GLY A 185 -3.63 15.40 0.43
C GLY A 185 -3.64 16.86 0.88
N LEU A 186 -3.87 17.10 2.18
CA LEU A 186 -3.79 18.43 2.77
C LEU A 186 -2.39 19.03 2.63
N ALA A 187 -1.34 18.27 2.94
CA ALA A 187 0.06 18.70 2.80
C ALA A 187 0.37 19.13 1.35
N TRP A 188 -0.09 18.36 0.37
CA TRP A 188 0.09 18.66 -1.04
C TRP A 188 -0.64 19.92 -1.51
N LEU A 189 -1.90 20.08 -1.12
CA LEU A 189 -2.73 21.20 -1.56
C LEU A 189 -2.40 22.51 -0.83
N ALA A 190 -2.06 22.42 0.45
CA ALA A 190 -1.75 23.57 1.30
C ALA A 190 -0.27 23.96 1.31
N ASP A 191 0.60 23.25 0.56
CA ASP A 191 2.05 23.43 0.61
C ASP A 191 2.60 23.35 2.06
N GLU A 192 2.11 22.37 2.83
CA GLU A 192 2.45 22.15 4.26
C GLU A 192 2.17 23.35 5.20
N SER A 193 1.41 24.35 4.75
CA SER A 193 1.06 25.53 5.55
C SER A 193 -0.23 25.33 6.33
N VAL A 194 -0.16 25.51 7.66
CA VAL A 194 -1.34 25.44 8.55
C VAL A 194 -2.39 26.49 8.16
N ASP A 195 -2.00 27.73 7.91
CA ASP A 195 -2.93 28.82 7.55
C ASP A 195 -3.63 28.60 6.20
N ARG A 196 -2.93 28.00 5.23
CA ARG A 196 -3.55 27.63 3.96
C ARG A 196 -4.45 26.42 4.12
N GLY A 197 -4.04 25.45 4.93
CA GLY A 197 -4.86 24.28 5.24
C GLY A 197 -6.16 24.65 5.92
N ALA A 198 -6.13 25.58 6.88
CA ALA A 198 -7.33 26.04 7.58
C ALA A 198 -8.35 26.66 6.62
N ARG A 199 -7.89 27.53 5.71
CA ARG A 199 -8.73 28.11 4.66
C ARG A 199 -9.24 27.05 3.68
N LEU A 200 -8.38 26.09 3.29
CA LEU A 200 -8.76 25.01 2.38
C LEU A 200 -9.93 24.18 2.93
N LEU A 201 -9.93 23.91 4.24
CA LEU A 201 -10.99 23.17 4.92
C LEU A 201 -12.33 23.92 5.00
N GLU A 202 -12.38 25.23 4.72
CA GLU A 202 -13.64 25.97 4.69
C GLU A 202 -14.55 25.54 3.54
N PHE A 203 -13.95 25.00 2.48
CA PHE A 203 -14.63 24.67 1.24
C PHE A 203 -14.27 23.29 0.67
N THR A 204 -13.43 22.52 1.37
CA THR A 204 -12.98 21.19 0.94
C THR A 204 -13.35 20.13 1.97
N GLY A 205 -14.07 19.09 1.53
CA GLY A 205 -14.39 17.94 2.38
C GLY A 205 -13.22 16.96 2.53
N ALA A 206 -13.25 16.15 3.60
CA ALA A 206 -12.23 15.15 3.89
C ALA A 206 -12.03 14.15 2.74
N GLU A 207 -13.10 13.77 2.06
CA GLU A 207 -13.06 12.81 0.95
C GLU A 207 -12.22 13.30 -0.24
N HIS A 208 -12.27 14.59 -0.59
CA HIS A 208 -11.43 15.13 -1.66
C HIS A 208 -9.95 15.12 -1.26
N LEU A 209 -9.63 15.54 -0.04
CA LEU A 209 -8.26 15.47 0.49
C LEU A 209 -7.73 14.04 0.47
N PHE A 210 -8.55 13.08 0.91
CA PHE A 210 -8.23 11.66 0.86
C PHE A 210 -7.93 11.18 -0.57
N ARG A 211 -8.79 11.51 -1.55
CA ARG A 211 -8.59 11.14 -2.96
C ARG A 211 -7.29 11.69 -3.53
N VAL A 212 -6.95 12.94 -3.22
CA VAL A 212 -5.67 13.55 -3.62
C VAL A 212 -4.49 12.85 -2.97
N GLY A 213 -4.54 12.58 -1.67
CA GLY A 213 -3.50 11.84 -0.95
C GLY A 213 -3.31 10.42 -1.47
N TYR A 214 -4.40 9.69 -1.70
CA TYR A 214 -4.39 8.37 -2.33
C TYR A 214 -3.76 8.43 -3.72
N SER A 215 -4.09 9.44 -4.52
CA SER A 215 -3.59 9.57 -5.89
C SER A 215 -2.07 9.80 -5.94
N LEU A 216 -1.51 10.53 -4.97
CA LEU A 216 -0.05 10.68 -4.82
C LEU A 216 0.62 9.32 -4.55
N ALA A 217 0.07 8.53 -3.63
CA ALA A 217 0.58 7.19 -3.34
C ALA A 217 0.39 6.24 -4.55
N PHE A 218 -0.72 6.37 -5.26
CA PHE A 218 -1.06 5.57 -6.43
C PHE A 218 -0.15 5.84 -7.64
N ASP A 219 0.31 7.09 -7.82
CA ASP A 219 1.30 7.42 -8.84
C ASP A 219 2.63 6.66 -8.60
N GLN A 220 3.05 6.52 -7.34
CA GLN A 220 4.21 5.68 -6.98
C GLN A 220 3.95 4.21 -7.28
N ALA A 221 2.73 3.72 -7.03
CA ALA A 221 2.35 2.34 -7.31
C ALA A 221 2.44 1.96 -8.78
N ARG A 222 2.03 2.86 -9.68
CA ARG A 222 2.16 2.65 -11.13
C ARG A 222 3.62 2.45 -11.54
N ARG A 223 4.52 3.25 -10.98
CA ARG A 223 5.97 3.17 -11.21
C ARG A 223 6.55 1.88 -10.61
N ALA A 224 6.26 1.60 -9.34
CA ALA A 224 6.73 0.41 -8.65
C ALA A 224 6.29 -0.90 -9.36
N ARG A 225 5.03 -0.98 -9.82
CA ARG A 225 4.55 -2.15 -10.60
C ARG A 225 5.30 -2.32 -11.92
N ARG A 226 5.66 -1.23 -12.60
CA ARG A 226 6.47 -1.28 -13.83
C ARG A 226 7.86 -1.83 -13.53
N ILE A 227 8.51 -1.31 -12.50
CA ILE A 227 9.85 -1.74 -12.05
C ILE A 227 9.82 -3.22 -11.64
N ARG A 228 8.88 -3.64 -10.78
CA ARG A 228 8.76 -5.05 -10.34
C ARG A 228 8.52 -6.01 -11.49
N ARG A 229 7.72 -5.61 -12.48
CA ARG A 229 7.51 -6.41 -13.69
C ARG A 229 8.80 -6.58 -14.48
N ARG A 230 9.55 -5.49 -14.70
CA ARG A 230 10.88 -5.50 -15.36
C ARG A 230 11.90 -6.31 -14.58
N ALA A 231 11.87 -6.26 -13.24
CA ALA A 231 12.75 -7.03 -12.37
C ALA A 231 12.41 -8.54 -12.33
N GLY A 232 11.36 -8.99 -13.01
CA GLY A 232 11.00 -10.41 -13.06
C GLY A 232 10.40 -10.97 -11.77
N VAL A 233 9.76 -10.13 -10.94
CA VAL A 233 9.08 -10.57 -9.70
C VAL A 233 8.02 -11.66 -9.97
N ALA A 234 7.37 -11.63 -11.14
CA ALA A 234 6.41 -12.67 -11.54
C ALA A 234 7.07 -14.08 -11.64
N HIS A 235 8.39 -14.14 -11.73
CA HIS A 235 9.19 -15.36 -11.76
C HIS A 235 9.85 -15.66 -10.40
N GLY A 236 9.46 -14.96 -9.32
CA GLY A 236 10.00 -15.17 -7.98
C GLY A 236 11.38 -14.55 -7.74
N LEU A 237 11.82 -13.61 -8.59
CA LEU A 237 13.08 -12.90 -8.43
C LEU A 237 12.94 -11.71 -7.47
N SER A 238 13.96 -11.51 -6.63
CA SER A 238 14.07 -10.39 -5.69
C SER A 238 15.41 -9.70 -5.95
N LEU A 239 15.46 -8.86 -6.98
CA LEU A 239 16.73 -8.45 -7.58
C LEU A 239 17.48 -7.35 -6.82
N PHE A 240 16.79 -6.51 -6.05
CA PHE A 240 17.43 -5.36 -5.39
C PHE A 240 17.90 -5.67 -3.98
N GLY A 241 17.28 -6.64 -3.30
CA GLY A 241 17.47 -6.92 -1.89
C GLY A 241 16.70 -5.96 -0.98
N ASP A 242 16.67 -6.30 0.31
CA ASP A 242 16.10 -5.44 1.35
C ASP A 242 17.05 -4.26 1.66
N PRO A 243 16.52 -3.05 1.94
CA PRO A 243 15.10 -2.72 2.09
C PRO A 243 14.37 -2.42 0.77
N THR A 244 15.08 -2.23 -0.35
CA THR A 244 14.53 -1.77 -1.64
C THR A 244 13.38 -2.64 -2.16
N ASP A 245 13.53 -3.96 -2.09
CA ASP A 245 12.48 -4.89 -2.54
C ASP A 245 11.18 -4.75 -1.73
N ARG A 246 11.27 -4.52 -0.40
CA ARG A 246 10.09 -4.25 0.46
C ARG A 246 9.43 -2.92 0.16
N VAL A 247 10.21 -1.90 -0.21
CA VAL A 247 9.68 -0.60 -0.66
C VAL A 247 8.92 -0.77 -1.96
N LEU A 248 9.52 -1.46 -2.93
CA LEU A 248 8.87 -1.78 -4.21
C LEU A 248 7.60 -2.60 -4.00
N GLU A 249 7.62 -3.57 -3.09
CA GLU A 249 6.47 -4.38 -2.73
C GLU A 249 5.32 -3.55 -2.16
N GLY A 250 5.59 -2.78 -1.11
CA GLY A 250 4.60 -1.93 -0.45
C GLY A 250 4.03 -0.86 -1.37
N ALA A 251 4.87 -0.21 -2.17
CA ALA A 251 4.43 0.78 -3.15
C ALA A 251 3.58 0.14 -4.26
N ALA A 252 3.91 -1.07 -4.72
CA ALA A 252 3.19 -1.74 -5.80
C ALA A 252 1.84 -2.37 -5.39
N ALA A 253 1.55 -2.47 -4.10
CA ALA A 253 0.30 -3.03 -3.57
C ALA A 253 -0.95 -2.36 -4.18
N ALA A 254 -2.09 -3.06 -4.15
CA ALA A 254 -3.36 -2.51 -4.66
C ALA A 254 -3.72 -1.19 -3.93
N ARG A 255 -3.45 -1.16 -2.62
CA ARG A 255 -3.45 0.03 -1.78
C ARG A 255 -2.00 0.31 -1.36
N PRO A 256 -1.36 1.33 -1.93
CA PRO A 256 0.07 1.56 -1.71
C PRO A 256 0.35 1.90 -0.26
N VAL A 257 1.39 1.29 0.29
CA VAL A 257 1.84 1.48 1.67
C VAL A 257 3.32 1.87 1.70
N TYR A 258 3.68 2.63 2.72
CA TYR A 258 5.02 3.03 3.06
C TYR A 258 5.68 1.98 3.96
N PHE A 259 6.94 1.65 3.69
CA PHE A 259 7.74 0.76 4.52
C PHE A 259 8.60 1.58 5.47
N ASP A 260 8.48 1.37 6.78
CA ASP A 260 9.20 2.14 7.80
C ASP A 260 10.71 1.82 7.87
N GLY A 261 11.13 0.67 7.34
CA GLY A 261 12.54 0.27 7.28
C GLY A 261 13.43 1.16 6.39
N ILE A 262 12.84 2.14 5.71
CA ILE A 262 13.59 3.22 5.03
C ILE A 262 14.13 4.23 6.06
N ASP A 263 13.41 4.44 7.17
CA ASP A 263 13.72 5.44 8.18
C ASP A 263 14.53 4.87 9.36
N ASP A 264 14.25 3.63 9.71
CA ASP A 264 14.87 2.92 10.82
C ASP A 264 15.38 1.57 10.33
N GLU A 265 16.67 1.28 10.50
CA GLU A 265 17.27 0.01 10.05
C GLU A 265 16.61 -1.22 10.71
N GLY A 266 15.89 -1.05 11.83
CA GLY A 266 15.09 -2.09 12.48
C GLY A 266 13.61 -2.12 12.06
N GLY A 267 13.17 -1.20 11.21
CA GLY A 267 11.79 -1.08 10.74
C GLY A 267 11.37 -2.30 9.93
N THR A 268 10.25 -2.90 10.33
CA THR A 268 9.68 -4.07 9.64
C THR A 268 8.20 -3.90 9.32
N THR A 269 7.64 -2.70 9.55
CA THR A 269 6.21 -2.46 9.43
C THR A 269 5.86 -1.70 8.16
N TRP A 270 4.73 -2.08 7.57
CA TRP A 270 4.09 -1.30 6.52
C TRP A 270 2.96 -0.48 7.12
N ARG A 271 2.88 0.77 6.67
CA ARG A 271 1.89 1.73 7.13
C ARG A 271 1.46 2.63 5.98
N ASP A 272 0.35 3.33 6.11
CA ASP A 272 -0.06 4.28 5.07
C ASP A 272 0.87 5.50 5.00
N PHE A 273 1.03 6.02 3.79
CA PHE A 273 1.67 7.29 3.53
C PHE A 273 0.92 8.42 4.25
N SER A 274 1.67 9.28 4.90
CA SER A 274 1.16 10.39 5.71
C SER A 274 1.83 11.72 5.35
N THR A 275 3.05 11.73 4.83
CA THR A 275 3.81 12.97 4.56
C THR A 275 4.37 13.04 3.14
N LEU A 276 4.63 14.26 2.66
CA LEU A 276 5.27 14.46 1.35
C LEU A 276 6.71 13.94 1.34
N THR A 277 7.43 14.04 2.46
CA THR A 277 8.77 13.48 2.63
C THR A 277 8.81 11.97 2.38
N GLU A 278 7.82 11.22 2.87
CA GLU A 278 7.70 9.79 2.61
C GLU A 278 7.49 9.49 1.11
N VAL A 279 6.66 10.27 0.43
CA VAL A 279 6.45 10.14 -1.02
C VAL A 279 7.75 10.42 -1.78
N CYS A 280 8.46 11.50 -1.44
CA CYS A 280 9.74 11.85 -2.05
C CYS A 280 10.80 10.76 -1.85
N ARG A 281 10.88 10.16 -0.66
CA ARG A 281 11.83 9.06 -0.38
C ARG A 281 11.55 7.84 -1.24
N VAL A 282 10.29 7.44 -1.34
CA VAL A 282 9.90 6.33 -2.22
C VAL A 282 10.19 6.69 -3.67
N GLU A 283 9.91 7.93 -4.10
CA GLU A 283 10.23 8.40 -5.44
C GLU A 283 11.73 8.27 -5.77
N VAL A 284 12.63 8.69 -4.87
CA VAL A 284 14.08 8.54 -5.05
C VAL A 284 14.48 7.07 -5.19
N ILE A 285 13.94 6.19 -4.34
CA ILE A 285 14.22 4.74 -4.42
C ILE A 285 13.72 4.16 -5.74
N LEU A 286 12.55 4.61 -6.22
CA LEU A 286 12.01 4.19 -7.50
C LEU A 286 12.85 4.71 -8.67
N ASP A 287 13.33 5.95 -8.63
CA ASP A 287 14.23 6.52 -9.63
C ASP A 287 15.56 5.76 -9.68
N ASP A 288 16.18 5.51 -8.52
CA ASP A 288 17.43 4.75 -8.42
C ASP A 288 17.24 3.31 -8.93
N SER A 289 16.13 2.66 -8.55
CA SER A 289 15.81 1.29 -9.00
C SER A 289 15.58 1.21 -10.51
N ASP A 290 14.86 2.17 -11.09
CA ASP A 290 14.59 2.24 -12.54
C ASP A 290 15.90 2.51 -13.31
N ALA A 291 16.78 3.37 -12.77
CA ALA A 291 18.09 3.67 -13.35
C ALA A 291 19.04 2.47 -13.32
N VAL A 292 19.13 1.76 -12.19
CA VAL A 292 19.95 0.54 -12.07
C VAL A 292 19.44 -0.53 -13.03
N LEU A 293 18.14 -0.80 -13.08
CA LEU A 293 17.60 -1.79 -14.04
C LEU A 293 17.86 -1.40 -15.48
N SER A 294 17.66 -0.13 -15.84
CA SER A 294 17.88 0.34 -17.22
C SER A 294 19.36 0.21 -17.60
N PHE A 295 20.29 0.48 -16.67
CA PHE A 295 21.71 0.23 -16.91
C PHE A 295 22.00 -1.26 -17.18
N PHE A 296 21.43 -2.16 -16.37
CA PHE A 296 21.58 -3.60 -16.59
C PHE A 296 21.02 -4.04 -17.94
N GLU A 297 19.81 -3.61 -18.28
CA GLU A 297 19.13 -3.97 -19.53
C GLU A 297 19.85 -3.40 -20.76
N ASP A 298 20.19 -2.10 -20.73
CA ASP A 298 20.70 -1.39 -21.90
C ASP A 298 22.21 -1.57 -22.13
N GLN A 299 23.01 -1.64 -21.05
CA GLN A 299 24.48 -1.66 -21.14
C GLN A 299 25.09 -3.03 -20.86
N LEU A 300 24.45 -3.84 -20.00
CA LEU A 300 24.98 -5.16 -19.61
C LEU A 300 24.24 -6.32 -20.28
N GLY A 301 23.26 -6.03 -21.16
CA GLY A 301 22.48 -7.04 -21.87
C GLY A 301 21.66 -7.94 -20.95
N PHE A 302 21.35 -7.49 -19.74
CA PHE A 302 20.55 -8.23 -18.79
C PHE A 302 19.10 -8.36 -19.26
N SER A 303 18.53 -9.55 -19.15
CA SER A 303 17.08 -9.69 -19.10
C SER A 303 16.67 -10.78 -18.11
N PRO A 304 15.53 -10.63 -17.39
CA PRO A 304 15.06 -11.66 -16.47
C PRO A 304 14.83 -13.00 -17.19
N GLN A 305 14.34 -12.94 -18.43
CA GLN A 305 14.10 -14.12 -19.24
C GLN A 305 15.43 -14.77 -19.65
N ALA A 306 16.44 -14.00 -20.07
CA ALA A 306 17.78 -14.55 -20.30
C ALA A 306 18.37 -15.12 -19.02
N LEU A 307 18.08 -14.59 -17.83
CA LEU A 307 18.58 -15.19 -16.58
C LEU A 307 17.92 -16.54 -16.26
N LEU A 308 16.67 -16.72 -16.67
CA LEU A 308 15.92 -17.98 -16.51
C LEU A 308 16.28 -19.01 -17.60
N GLU A 309 16.52 -18.55 -18.83
CA GLU A 309 16.80 -19.37 -20.02
C GLU A 309 18.29 -19.67 -20.21
N ALA A 310 19.16 -18.67 -19.98
CA ALA A 310 20.58 -18.92 -19.86
C ALA A 310 20.73 -19.77 -18.62
N ALA A 311 21.09 -21.01 -18.83
CA ALA A 311 21.71 -21.81 -17.81
C ALA A 311 22.92 -21.01 -17.29
N LEU A 312 22.72 -20.24 -16.21
CA LEU A 312 23.71 -20.03 -15.16
C LEU A 312 24.05 -21.43 -14.65
N GLY A 313 24.76 -22.18 -15.49
CA GLY A 313 24.63 -23.61 -15.63
C GLY A 313 25.08 -24.31 -14.37
N GLY A 314 24.12 -24.66 -13.51
CA GLY A 314 24.38 -25.27 -12.22
C GLY A 314 23.70 -24.59 -11.02
N LEU A 315 23.12 -23.38 -11.16
CA LEU A 315 22.43 -22.76 -10.02
C LEU A 315 21.11 -23.47 -9.71
N SER A 316 20.94 -23.84 -8.43
CA SER A 316 19.70 -24.39 -7.88
C SER A 316 18.56 -23.36 -7.88
N ASP A 317 17.32 -23.82 -7.76
CA ASP A 317 16.14 -22.92 -7.67
C ASP A 317 16.24 -21.95 -6.47
N ASP A 318 16.87 -22.39 -5.37
CA ASP A 318 17.08 -21.55 -4.18
C ASP A 318 18.12 -20.45 -4.46
N GLN A 319 19.23 -20.78 -5.10
CA GLN A 319 20.26 -19.80 -5.51
C GLN A 319 19.71 -18.77 -6.50
N ARG A 320 18.78 -19.17 -7.37
CA ARG A 320 18.12 -18.24 -8.29
C ARG A 320 17.23 -17.22 -7.56
N ARG A 321 16.59 -17.61 -6.45
CA ARG A 321 15.77 -16.72 -5.62
C ARG A 321 16.60 -15.77 -4.76
N GLU A 322 17.80 -16.18 -4.40
CA GLU A 322 18.78 -15.37 -3.65
C GLU A 322 19.58 -14.42 -4.55
N LEU A 323 19.45 -14.55 -5.87
CA LEU A 323 20.18 -13.74 -6.83
C LEU A 323 19.80 -12.26 -6.74
N ARG A 324 20.83 -11.41 -6.60
CA ARG A 324 20.70 -9.94 -6.58
C ARG A 324 21.47 -9.30 -7.74
N LEU A 325 21.06 -8.11 -8.15
CA LEU A 325 21.81 -7.28 -9.09
C LEU A 325 23.20 -6.97 -8.57
N ALA A 326 23.35 -6.77 -7.25
CA ALA A 326 24.66 -6.56 -6.64
C ALA A 326 25.58 -7.78 -6.87
N THR A 327 25.07 -8.99 -6.68
CA THR A 327 25.78 -10.26 -6.92
C THR A 327 26.19 -10.39 -8.39
N LEU A 328 25.27 -10.08 -9.32
CA LEU A 328 25.56 -10.09 -10.76
C LEU A 328 26.62 -9.07 -11.15
N PHE A 329 26.50 -7.83 -10.66
CA PHE A 329 27.46 -6.77 -10.97
C PHE A 329 28.86 -7.12 -10.49
N ARG A 330 28.97 -7.59 -9.24
CA ARG A 330 30.24 -8.04 -8.65
C ARG A 330 30.84 -9.15 -9.50
N THR A 331 30.04 -10.16 -9.84
CA THR A 331 30.49 -11.30 -10.67
C THR A 331 31.00 -10.81 -12.03
N GLY A 332 30.23 -9.98 -12.73
CA GLY A 332 30.62 -9.44 -14.03
C GLY A 332 31.87 -8.58 -13.98
N LEU A 333 32.05 -7.81 -12.90
CA LEU A 333 33.25 -7.01 -12.69
C LEU A 333 34.47 -7.90 -12.46
N VAL A 334 34.35 -8.96 -11.65
CA VAL A 334 35.44 -9.93 -11.46
C VAL A 334 35.79 -10.61 -12.78
N GLN A 335 34.79 -11.05 -13.54
CA GLN A 335 34.99 -11.66 -14.86
C GLN A 335 35.70 -10.70 -15.82
N SER A 336 35.33 -9.43 -15.83
CA SER A 336 35.99 -8.44 -16.69
C SER A 336 37.48 -8.25 -16.35
N LEU A 337 37.85 -8.41 -15.08
CA LEU A 337 39.25 -8.33 -14.66
C LEU A 337 40.06 -9.59 -15.03
N LEU A 338 39.40 -10.74 -15.19
CA LEU A 338 40.06 -12.02 -15.51
C LEU A 338 40.09 -12.30 -17.01
N THR A 339 39.02 -11.93 -17.73
CA THR A 339 38.76 -12.35 -19.12
C THR A 339 38.64 -11.18 -20.09
N ASP A 340 38.69 -9.92 -19.61
CA ASP A 340 38.46 -8.69 -20.39
C ASP A 340 37.03 -8.58 -20.97
N GLU A 341 36.11 -9.47 -20.55
CA GLU A 341 34.69 -9.47 -20.93
C GLU A 341 33.79 -9.37 -19.68
N PHE A 342 32.74 -8.55 -19.76
CA PHE A 342 31.76 -8.42 -18.68
C PHE A 342 30.64 -9.44 -18.86
N VAL A 343 30.76 -10.60 -18.20
CA VAL A 343 29.80 -11.70 -18.28
C VAL A 343 29.35 -12.16 -16.90
N PHE A 344 28.09 -12.60 -16.77
CA PHE A 344 27.51 -13.06 -15.51
C PHE A 344 27.79 -14.54 -15.19
N GLN A 345 28.90 -15.09 -15.66
CA GLN A 345 29.22 -16.50 -15.45
C GLN A 345 29.75 -16.75 -14.03
N PRO A 346 29.28 -17.81 -13.34
CA PRO A 346 29.82 -18.20 -12.04
C PRO A 346 31.33 -18.41 -12.10
N LEU A 347 32.03 -18.01 -11.04
CA LEU A 347 33.48 -18.19 -10.91
C LEU A 347 33.81 -19.54 -10.28
N SER A 348 34.92 -20.12 -10.70
CA SER A 348 35.57 -21.23 -9.98
C SER A 348 36.24 -20.74 -8.69
N ARG A 349 36.49 -21.66 -7.74
CA ARG A 349 37.20 -21.34 -6.50
C ARG A 349 38.60 -20.77 -6.74
N THR A 350 39.28 -21.27 -7.77
CA THR A 350 40.61 -20.79 -8.17
C THR A 350 40.58 -19.36 -8.71
N GLU A 351 39.56 -19.01 -9.50
CA GLU A 351 39.38 -17.65 -10.02
C GLU A 351 39.03 -16.66 -8.93
N LEU A 352 38.15 -17.05 -8.00
CA LEU A 352 37.82 -16.24 -6.84
C LEU A 352 39.08 -15.97 -5.98
N ALA A 353 39.86 -17.00 -5.66
CA ALA A 353 41.09 -16.83 -4.88
C ALA A 353 42.14 -15.96 -5.60
N ALA A 354 42.22 -16.05 -6.94
CA ALA A 354 43.09 -15.20 -7.74
C ALA A 354 42.61 -13.73 -7.72
N PHE A 355 41.31 -13.50 -7.87
CA PHE A 355 40.71 -12.17 -7.79
C PHE A 355 40.97 -11.51 -6.43
N LEU A 356 40.80 -12.23 -5.31
CA LEU A 356 41.00 -11.64 -3.98
C LEU A 356 42.43 -11.15 -3.73
N LYS A 357 43.42 -11.82 -4.32
CA LYS A 357 44.83 -11.40 -4.23
C LYS A 357 45.14 -10.14 -5.03
N VAL A 358 44.35 -9.84 -6.07
CA VAL A 358 44.60 -8.75 -7.02
C VAL A 358 43.66 -7.56 -6.78
N GLY A 359 42.41 -7.83 -6.43
CA GLY A 359 41.35 -6.85 -6.28
C GLY A 359 41.36 -6.10 -4.96
N TYR A 360 42.07 -6.61 -3.95
CA TYR A 360 42.08 -6.05 -2.60
C TYR A 360 43.47 -6.03 -1.98
N ASP A 361 43.83 -4.89 -1.40
CA ASP A 361 45.06 -4.73 -0.64
C ASP A 361 44.74 -4.88 0.86
N GLN A 362 45.44 -5.80 1.54
CA GLN A 362 45.40 -5.94 3.00
C GLN A 362 46.46 -5.05 3.64
N GLN A 363 46.04 -4.04 4.41
CA GLN A 363 46.92 -3.23 5.26
C GLN A 363 46.33 -3.14 6.68
N ASP A 364 47.10 -3.61 7.68
CA ASP A 364 46.77 -3.49 9.11
C ASP A 364 45.35 -3.97 9.49
N GLY A 365 44.90 -5.09 8.92
CA GLY A 365 43.57 -5.66 9.19
C GLY A 365 42.41 -4.91 8.54
N ASN A 366 42.69 -3.87 7.77
CA ASN A 366 41.75 -3.17 6.90
C ASN A 366 41.95 -3.61 5.45
N VAL A 367 40.85 -3.89 4.76
CA VAL A 367 40.87 -4.29 3.35
C VAL A 367 40.34 -3.15 2.52
N LYS A 368 41.18 -2.66 1.61
CA LYS A 368 40.85 -1.59 0.68
C LYS A 368 40.82 -2.14 -0.74
N PRO A 369 39.91 -1.62 -1.60
CA PRO A 369 39.96 -1.90 -3.03
C PRO A 369 41.36 -1.57 -3.57
N SER A 370 41.95 -2.49 -4.34
CA SER A 370 43.24 -2.23 -4.97
C SER A 370 43.11 -1.11 -6.01
N SER A 371 44.25 -0.56 -6.43
CA SER A 371 44.27 0.45 -7.50
C SER A 371 43.70 -0.08 -8.82
N VAL A 372 43.83 -1.38 -9.09
CA VAL A 372 43.31 -2.04 -10.30
C VAL A 372 41.78 -2.09 -10.26
N LEU A 373 41.20 -2.54 -9.13
CA LEU A 373 39.74 -2.60 -8.97
C LEU A 373 39.12 -1.19 -9.02
N SER A 374 39.81 -0.21 -8.42
CA SER A 374 39.37 1.19 -8.44
C SER A 374 39.39 1.77 -9.86
N GLN A 375 40.44 1.48 -10.65
CA GLN A 375 40.51 1.92 -12.05
C GLN A 375 39.45 1.27 -12.94
N ALA A 376 39.15 -0.03 -12.74
CA ALA A 376 38.10 -0.71 -13.50
C ALA A 376 36.72 -0.12 -13.17
N LEU A 377 36.43 0.13 -11.88
CA LEU A 377 35.21 0.80 -11.45
C LEU A 377 35.12 2.22 -11.99
N ASP A 378 36.19 3.01 -11.94
CA ASP A 378 36.21 4.38 -12.46
C ASP A 378 36.08 4.41 -13.99
N GLY A 379 36.57 3.38 -14.68
CA GLY A 379 36.38 3.19 -16.12
C GLY A 379 34.91 3.01 -16.49
N LEU A 380 34.22 2.14 -15.75
CA LEU A 380 32.78 1.89 -15.91
C LEU A 380 31.93 3.09 -15.44
N ALA A 381 32.30 3.72 -14.32
CA ALA A 381 31.57 4.84 -13.72
C ALA A 381 31.45 6.05 -14.66
N LYS A 382 32.44 6.30 -15.52
CA LYS A 382 32.39 7.38 -16.52
C LYS A 382 31.21 7.30 -17.49
N GLN A 383 30.62 6.11 -17.64
CA GLN A 383 29.50 5.86 -18.55
C GLN A 383 28.17 5.69 -17.80
N MET A 384 28.19 5.77 -16.46
CA MET A 384 27.04 5.53 -15.60
C MET A 384 26.35 6.84 -15.17
N PRO A 385 25.02 6.86 -15.02
CA PRO A 385 24.34 7.88 -14.24
C PRO A 385 24.82 7.88 -12.78
N GLU A 386 24.73 9.03 -12.11
CA GLU A 386 25.22 9.19 -10.72
C GLU A 386 24.58 8.19 -9.73
N SER A 387 23.28 7.91 -9.89
CA SER A 387 22.57 6.92 -9.05
C SER A 387 23.13 5.50 -9.22
N VAL A 388 23.44 5.11 -10.46
CA VAL A 388 24.01 3.81 -10.78
C VAL A 388 25.45 3.72 -10.28
N GLU A 389 26.25 4.78 -10.43
CA GLU A 389 27.60 4.84 -9.87
C GLU A 389 27.58 4.68 -8.35
N ARG A 390 26.71 5.41 -7.65
CA ARG A 390 26.56 5.34 -6.20
C ARG A 390 26.20 3.92 -5.76
N TRP A 391 25.23 3.31 -6.44
CA TRP A 391 24.82 1.93 -6.20
C TRP A 391 25.97 0.94 -6.44
N ALA A 392 26.68 1.06 -7.56
CA ALA A 392 27.78 0.16 -7.94
C ALA A 392 28.95 0.24 -6.94
N ARG A 393 29.30 1.46 -6.50
CA ARG A 393 30.33 1.67 -5.48
C ARG A 393 29.90 1.10 -4.13
N GLY A 394 28.64 1.27 -3.74
CA GLY A 394 28.06 0.64 -2.55
C GLY A 394 28.18 -0.88 -2.61
N ALA A 395 27.75 -1.48 -3.73
CA ALA A 395 27.82 -2.93 -3.94
C ALA A 395 29.26 -3.46 -3.77
N MET A 396 30.26 -2.73 -4.27
CA MET A 396 31.67 -3.12 -4.12
C MET A 396 32.26 -2.85 -2.73
N GLY A 397 31.76 -1.81 -2.05
CA GLY A 397 32.11 -1.52 -0.65
C GLY A 397 31.69 -2.64 0.29
N ASP A 398 30.45 -3.11 0.15
CA ASP A 398 29.91 -4.24 0.92
C ASP A 398 30.72 -5.52 0.69
N LEU A 399 31.13 -5.77 -0.56
CA LEU A 399 31.98 -6.90 -0.91
C LEU A 399 33.34 -6.82 -0.19
N GLY A 400 33.96 -5.63 -0.15
CA GLY A 400 35.22 -5.40 0.54
C GLY A 400 35.10 -5.58 2.06
N LEU A 401 33.99 -5.15 2.66
CA LEU A 401 33.72 -5.35 4.09
C LEU A 401 33.51 -6.82 4.44
N ALA A 402 32.74 -7.54 3.63
CA ALA A 402 32.41 -8.94 3.88
C ALA A 402 33.62 -9.86 3.68
N LEU A 403 34.40 -9.66 2.62
CA LEU A 403 35.57 -10.49 2.32
C LEU A 403 36.83 -10.05 3.05
N GLY A 404 36.88 -8.80 3.53
CA GLY A 404 38.09 -8.23 4.12
C GLY A 404 38.59 -8.91 5.41
N ARG A 405 37.75 -9.72 6.04
CA ARG A 405 38.07 -10.46 7.28
C ARG A 405 38.52 -11.90 7.04
N VAL A 406 38.44 -12.41 5.82
CA VAL A 406 38.66 -13.85 5.53
C VAL A 406 39.89 -14.02 4.66
N GLN A 407 40.77 -14.95 5.03
CA GLN A 407 41.93 -15.31 4.19
C GLN A 407 41.46 -16.08 2.96
N ALA A 408 42.12 -15.91 1.82
CA ALA A 408 41.70 -16.48 0.53
C ALA A 408 41.54 -18.01 0.51
N TYR A 409 42.11 -18.73 1.48
CA TYR A 409 42.02 -20.18 1.63
C TYR A 409 41.00 -20.65 2.68
N ASP A 410 40.39 -19.72 3.43
CA ASP A 410 39.36 -19.99 4.46
C ASP A 410 37.94 -19.58 4.01
N LEU A 411 37.78 -19.13 2.76
CA LEU A 411 36.47 -18.77 2.19
C LEU A 411 35.69 -20.03 1.83
N ASP A 412 34.73 -20.39 2.69
CA ASP A 412 33.72 -21.37 2.34
C ASP A 412 32.79 -20.78 1.25
N PRO A 413 32.65 -21.44 0.09
CA PRO A 413 31.85 -20.96 -1.05
C PRO A 413 30.41 -20.63 -0.69
N ARG A 414 29.85 -21.26 0.36
CA ARG A 414 28.49 -20.98 0.85
C ARG A 414 28.34 -19.56 1.40
N TYR A 415 29.41 -18.96 1.91
CA TYR A 415 29.41 -17.56 2.35
C TYR A 415 29.71 -16.61 1.20
N ALA A 416 30.39 -17.08 0.15
CA ALA A 416 30.68 -16.29 -1.04
C ALA A 416 29.47 -16.21 -2.00
N SER A 417 28.58 -17.20 -2.01
CA SER A 417 27.43 -17.28 -2.94
C SER A 417 26.41 -16.15 -2.80
N GLU A 418 26.27 -15.58 -1.60
CA GLU A 418 25.42 -14.38 -1.39
C GLU A 418 26.05 -13.12 -2.02
N LEU A 419 27.37 -13.10 -2.17
CA LEU A 419 28.14 -11.93 -2.60
C LEU A 419 28.54 -11.98 -4.07
N ILE A 420 28.89 -13.16 -4.58
CA ILE A 420 29.38 -13.43 -5.94
C ILE A 420 28.86 -14.81 -6.38
N LEU A 421 28.57 -14.98 -7.67
CA LEU A 421 28.21 -16.30 -8.20
C LEU A 421 29.44 -17.22 -8.25
N VAL A 422 29.37 -18.37 -7.58
CA VAL A 422 30.43 -19.38 -7.53
C VAL A 422 29.88 -20.74 -7.97
N SER A 423 30.63 -21.47 -8.80
CA SER A 423 30.29 -22.85 -9.18
C SER A 423 30.87 -23.85 -8.18
N ASP A 424 30.08 -24.85 -7.77
CA ASP A 424 30.53 -25.92 -6.86
C ASP A 424 31.44 -26.98 -7.53
N GLU A 425 31.57 -26.96 -8.87
CA GLU A 425 32.39 -27.92 -9.61
C GLU A 425 33.88 -27.56 -9.54
N ASP A 426 34.59 -28.11 -8.55
CA ASP A 426 36.01 -28.43 -8.73
C ASP A 426 36.06 -29.68 -9.62
N GLY A 427 36.46 -29.51 -10.88
CA GLY A 427 36.70 -30.60 -11.83
C GLY A 427 37.80 -31.56 -11.37
N THR A 428 37.48 -32.43 -10.41
CA THR A 428 38.21 -33.66 -10.14
C THR A 428 37.27 -34.82 -10.47
N SER A 429 37.26 -35.19 -11.75
CA SER A 429 36.85 -36.53 -12.14
C SER A 429 37.68 -37.52 -11.32
N PRO A 430 37.09 -38.47 -10.57
CA PRO A 430 37.85 -39.56 -10.03
C PRO A 430 38.33 -40.37 -11.24
N SER A 431 39.63 -40.41 -11.43
CA SER A 431 40.29 -41.35 -12.31
C SER A 431 39.96 -42.76 -11.80
N ASP A 432 39.03 -43.44 -12.46
CA ASP A 432 38.85 -44.88 -12.29
C ASP A 432 40.19 -45.58 -12.58
N SER A 433 40.71 -46.27 -11.55
CA SER A 433 41.84 -47.20 -11.59
C SER A 433 41.34 -48.59 -11.25
#